data_AF-A0A7Y5IF28-F1
#
_entry.id   AF-A0A7Y5IF28-F1
#
_cell.length_a   1.000
_cell.length_b   1.000
_cell.length_c   1.000
_cell.angle_alpha   90.00
_cell.angle_beta   90.00
_cell.angle_gamma   90.00
#
_symmetry.space_group_name_H-M   'P 1'
#
loop_
_entity.id
_entity.type
_entity.pdbx_description
1 polymer ?
#
loop_
_entity_poly.entity_id
_entity_poly.type
_entity_poly.pdbx_seq_one_letter_code
_entity_poly.pdbx_strand_id
1 'polypeptide(L)'
;MSTFLHILWYKNLMFWKVPSQRDTGTLIRNLGSFVVFGSFAVGAYYFSHFLTGYLLEQVKIGQFLLHRFIGMLLFVFFVTINLGNMVVSFSTLYRTPEVQFLLTTPVSYLNIFVIKFLDNFFYSSGTLFMVGFSVLLGYGVYFDLPWHFYPVVMFGVLVPFMFLAACIAVTVLLLVMKLAAKINFRLLIAAVVLAYIGQVYLYFTVTSPVHLVREVMKYYPNVDLYFGALDPAGVRYLPNFWISEILYFYVNGNSAAVIGYTVLLIASTAGMFLITLAIAAGSYYDTWITSLSIKSLTMKALTLKDRFFSFGRASRLSPPVEVLLKKELWQFVREPMQWIHFVVMMGLLLIFLSSVSTLNIRLESAYLRAVVYLVIFIFNIFLINSLALRFAFPMVSLEGNAYWSLRSSPVPAETAYRIKFLLVMTILGVLSMVIALLSNVPYLFIHHVTGEKPWQVIRVVPSFQVRVLAYCSIIITPIITMTLVSLNFAFGAVYANYNERNPIRVASSQGATMTFLLSVVYLVYLLAVYYFAATMLFTAEVRKLPVDWTMLQIVMGAVIVPSVIITGVVHSLGLRSLRRDLS
;
A
#
# COMPACT_ATOMS: atom_id res chain seq x y z
N MET A 1 -6.27 33.15 -16.68
CA MET A 1 -5.76 33.07 -15.29
C MET A 1 -6.87 33.21 -14.24
N SER A 2 -7.83 34.14 -14.38
CA SER A 2 -8.91 34.33 -13.38
C SER A 2 -9.78 33.10 -13.14
N THR A 3 -10.18 32.37 -14.18
CA THR A 3 -10.99 31.14 -14.07
C THR A 3 -10.22 29.98 -13.43
N PHE A 4 -8.94 29.81 -13.75
CA PHE A 4 -8.09 28.78 -13.11
C PHE A 4 -7.92 29.05 -11.61
N LEU A 5 -7.57 30.29 -11.25
CA LEU A 5 -7.44 30.69 -9.85
C LEU A 5 -8.77 30.58 -9.09
N HIS A 6 -9.89 30.91 -9.75
CA HIS A 6 -11.22 30.76 -9.16
C HIS A 6 -11.56 29.29 -8.91
N ILE A 7 -11.30 28.38 -9.85
CA ILE A 7 -11.55 26.94 -9.64
C ILE A 7 -10.64 26.39 -8.54
N LEU A 8 -9.35 26.78 -8.55
CA LEU A 8 -8.39 26.37 -7.53
C LEU A 8 -8.79 26.87 -6.15
N TRP A 9 -9.23 28.13 -6.04
CA TRP A 9 -9.73 28.74 -4.80
C TRP A 9 -10.94 27.97 -4.24
N TYR A 10 -11.96 27.72 -5.05
CA TYR A 10 -13.14 26.96 -4.60
C TYR A 10 -12.83 25.49 -4.30
N LYS A 11 -11.85 24.89 -4.97
CA LYS A 11 -11.34 23.56 -4.60
C LYS A 11 -10.59 23.56 -3.30
N ASN A 12 -9.76 24.57 -3.05
CA ASN A 12 -9.07 24.75 -1.79
C ASN A 12 -10.11 24.91 -0.68
N LEU A 13 -11.08 25.80 -0.84
CA LEU A 13 -12.23 25.93 0.08
C LEU A 13 -13.02 24.62 0.27
N MET A 14 -13.15 23.80 -0.78
CA MET A 14 -13.80 22.48 -0.67
C MET A 14 -12.92 21.44 0.06
N PHE A 15 -11.59 21.52 -0.09
CA PHE A 15 -10.62 20.68 0.63
C PHE A 15 -10.57 21.03 2.11
N TRP A 16 -10.60 22.33 2.42
CA TRP A 16 -10.72 22.88 3.77
C TRP A 16 -12.16 22.93 4.26
N LYS A 17 -13.10 22.14 3.70
CA LYS A 17 -14.46 22.02 4.25
C LYS A 17 -14.37 21.55 5.69
N VAL A 18 -14.26 22.54 6.59
CA VAL A 18 -14.75 22.48 7.95
C VAL A 18 -16.18 22.01 7.80
N PRO A 19 -16.54 20.81 8.31
CA PRO A 19 -17.86 20.26 8.11
C PRO A 19 -18.89 21.32 8.53
N SER A 20 -19.70 21.80 7.56
CA SER A 20 -20.60 22.94 7.80
C SER A 20 -21.77 22.57 8.72
N GLN A 21 -21.91 21.29 9.02
CA GLN A 21 -22.78 20.79 10.09
C GLN A 21 -21.88 20.41 11.26
N ARG A 22 -21.97 21.19 12.36
CA ARG A 22 -21.45 20.83 13.68
C ARG A 22 -22.27 19.68 14.26
N ASP A 23 -22.16 18.52 13.65
CA ASP A 23 -22.70 17.29 14.22
C ASP A 23 -21.66 16.70 15.18
N THR A 24 -22.06 16.35 16.40
CA THR A 24 -21.18 15.78 17.43
C THR A 24 -20.49 14.51 16.92
N GLY A 25 -21.14 13.76 16.03
CA GLY A 25 -20.56 12.62 15.33
C GLY A 25 -19.34 12.98 14.46
N THR A 26 -19.38 14.13 13.76
CA THR A 26 -18.24 14.59 12.94
C THR A 26 -17.05 15.04 13.80
N LEU A 27 -17.33 15.62 14.97
CA LEU A 27 -16.30 16.05 15.92
C LEU A 27 -15.55 14.85 16.51
N ILE A 28 -16.29 13.82 16.98
CA ILE A 28 -15.70 12.57 17.50
C ILE A 28 -14.86 11.88 16.42
N ARG A 29 -15.34 11.88 15.17
CA ARG A 29 -14.65 11.30 14.02
C ARG A 29 -13.34 12.01 13.69
N ASN A 30 -13.34 13.34 13.74
CA ASN A 30 -12.16 14.16 13.49
C ASN A 30 -11.15 14.04 14.63
N LEU A 31 -11.59 14.02 15.89
CA LEU A 31 -10.74 13.77 17.06
C LEU A 31 -10.12 12.37 16.98
N GLY A 32 -10.91 11.34 16.67
CA GLY A 32 -10.42 9.98 16.46
C GLY A 32 -9.39 9.91 15.34
N SER A 33 -9.64 10.59 14.22
CA SER A 33 -8.67 10.70 13.13
C SER A 33 -7.38 11.37 13.60
N PHE A 34 -7.47 12.49 14.31
CA PHE A 34 -6.32 13.21 14.85
C PHE A 34 -5.47 12.35 15.79
N VAL A 35 -6.10 11.59 16.69
CA VAL A 35 -5.40 10.66 17.59
C VAL A 35 -4.70 9.54 16.81
N VAL A 36 -5.35 8.97 15.79
CA VAL A 36 -4.76 7.89 14.98
C VAL A 36 -3.59 8.41 14.14
N PHE A 37 -3.77 9.54 13.45
CA PHE A 37 -2.69 10.15 12.67
C PHE A 37 -1.53 10.61 13.56
N GLY A 38 -1.84 11.23 14.71
CA GLY A 38 -0.85 11.69 15.69
C GLY A 38 -0.07 10.54 16.32
N SER A 39 -0.74 9.48 16.76
CA SER A 39 -0.06 8.28 17.30
C SER A 39 0.84 7.61 16.26
N PHE A 40 0.39 7.53 15.00
CA PHE A 40 1.22 7.00 13.92
C PHE A 40 2.43 7.89 13.62
N ALA A 41 2.26 9.21 13.60
CA ALA A 41 3.35 10.17 13.43
C ALA A 41 4.39 10.02 14.55
N VAL A 42 3.95 9.95 15.81
CA VAL A 42 4.82 9.72 16.97
C VAL A 42 5.54 8.37 16.86
N GLY A 43 4.83 7.31 16.46
CA GLY A 43 5.42 5.98 16.25
C GLY A 43 6.48 5.99 15.15
N ALA A 44 6.21 6.63 14.01
CA ALA A 44 7.15 6.77 12.90
C ALA A 44 8.40 7.57 13.30
N TYR A 45 8.23 8.62 14.13
CA TYR A 45 9.33 9.38 14.71
C TYR A 45 10.24 8.49 15.56
N TYR A 46 9.69 7.81 16.56
CA TYR A 46 10.49 6.95 17.45
C TYR A 46 11.14 5.79 16.69
N PHE A 47 10.42 5.20 15.74
CA PHE A 47 10.94 4.13 14.90
C PHE A 47 12.14 4.60 14.06
N SER A 48 12.04 5.77 13.44
CA SER A 48 13.13 6.33 12.63
C SER A 48 14.36 6.65 13.49
N HIS A 49 14.16 7.25 14.66
CA HIS A 49 15.24 7.55 15.60
C HIS A 49 15.93 6.26 16.08
N PHE A 50 15.16 5.28 16.54
CA PHE A 50 15.66 3.98 16.98
C PHE A 50 16.41 3.24 15.86
N LEU A 51 15.85 3.18 14.65
CA LEU A 51 16.46 2.48 13.53
C LEU A 51 17.80 3.11 13.14
N THR A 52 17.87 4.45 13.13
CA THR A 52 19.10 5.19 12.81
C THR A 52 20.19 4.90 13.84
N GLY A 53 19.86 5.00 15.14
CA GLY A 53 20.80 4.70 16.22
C GLY A 53 21.23 3.24 16.26
N TYR A 54 20.30 2.31 16.08
CA TYR A 54 20.62 0.88 16.04
C TYR A 54 21.61 0.55 14.91
N LEU A 55 21.39 1.09 13.70
CA LEU A 55 22.27 0.82 12.56
C LEU A 55 23.67 1.41 12.74
N LEU A 56 23.78 2.62 13.30
CA LEU A 56 25.07 3.29 13.46
C LEU A 56 25.85 2.84 14.70
N GLU A 57 25.19 2.65 15.83
CA GLU A 57 25.87 2.35 17.10
C GLU A 57 26.08 0.85 17.31
N GLN A 58 25.04 0.04 17.07
CA GLN A 58 25.07 -1.40 17.33
C GLN A 58 25.66 -2.17 16.16
N VAL A 59 25.16 -1.90 14.94
CA VAL A 59 25.61 -2.61 13.73
C VAL A 59 26.90 -1.99 13.17
N LYS A 60 27.16 -0.70 13.44
CA LYS A 60 28.35 0.04 12.96
C LYS A 60 28.50 -0.02 11.44
N ILE A 61 27.41 0.18 10.70
CA ILE A 61 27.45 0.18 9.23
C ILE A 61 28.15 1.42 8.65
N GLY A 62 28.35 2.47 9.46
CA GLY A 62 28.91 3.74 9.00
C GLY A 62 27.89 4.64 8.31
N GLN A 63 28.15 5.94 8.34
CA GLN A 63 27.23 6.94 7.79
C GLN A 63 27.00 6.77 6.28
N PHE A 64 28.03 6.42 5.51
CA PHE A 64 27.90 6.27 4.06
C PHE A 64 26.88 5.19 3.66
N LEU A 65 26.98 3.99 4.25
CA LEU A 65 26.06 2.88 3.95
C LEU A 65 24.63 3.19 4.39
N LEU A 66 24.44 3.86 5.54
CA LEU A 66 23.11 4.29 6.00
C LEU A 66 22.40 5.12 4.92
N HIS A 67 23.08 6.15 4.40
CA HIS A 67 22.50 7.05 3.41
C HIS A 67 22.21 6.33 2.09
N ARG A 68 23.05 5.38 1.68
CA ARG A 68 22.77 4.58 0.47
C ARG A 68 21.59 3.63 0.65
N PHE A 69 21.40 3.04 1.84
CA PHE A 69 20.19 2.27 2.15
C PHE A 69 18.94 3.14 2.13
N ILE A 70 19.01 4.38 2.65
CA ILE A 70 17.92 5.36 2.51
C ILE A 70 17.64 5.63 1.02
N GLY A 71 18.68 5.80 0.19
CA GLY A 71 18.55 5.96 -1.26
C GLY A 71 17.84 4.78 -1.94
N MET A 72 18.21 3.54 -1.59
CA MET A 72 17.55 2.33 -2.11
C MET A 72 16.08 2.25 -1.68
N LEU A 73 15.79 2.59 -0.43
CA LEU A 73 14.42 2.64 0.10
C LEU A 73 13.59 3.70 -0.65
N LEU A 74 14.17 4.89 -0.85
CA LEU A 74 13.55 5.97 -1.63
C LEU A 74 13.34 5.57 -3.09
N PHE A 75 14.21 4.77 -3.70
CA PHE A 75 13.97 4.24 -5.05
C PHE A 75 12.73 3.34 -5.10
N VAL A 76 12.58 2.41 -4.15
CA VAL A 76 11.40 1.54 -4.07
C VAL A 76 10.13 2.39 -3.87
N PHE A 77 10.19 3.42 -3.03
CA PHE A 77 9.10 4.37 -2.87
C PHE A 77 8.82 5.18 -4.14
N PHE A 78 9.85 5.61 -4.86
CA PHE A 78 9.68 6.33 -6.13
C PHE A 78 8.88 5.50 -7.14
N VAL A 79 9.26 4.23 -7.33
CA VAL A 79 8.56 3.31 -8.23
C VAL A 79 7.13 3.07 -7.76
N THR A 80 6.93 2.87 -6.46
CA THR A 80 5.61 2.60 -5.88
C THR A 80 4.67 3.81 -6.00
N ILE A 81 5.16 5.01 -5.70
CA ILE A 81 4.42 6.27 -5.82
C ILE A 81 4.10 6.54 -7.28
N ASN A 82 5.03 6.26 -8.19
CA ASN A 82 4.82 6.43 -9.63
C ASN A 82 3.68 5.50 -10.13
N LEU A 83 3.78 4.20 -9.87
CA LEU A 83 2.73 3.23 -10.19
C LEU A 83 1.37 3.59 -9.57
N GLY A 84 1.37 3.98 -8.30
CA GLY A 84 0.17 4.44 -7.60
C GLY A 84 -0.46 5.65 -8.28
N ASN A 85 0.32 6.69 -8.56
CA ASN A 85 -0.15 7.88 -9.25
C ASN A 85 -0.64 7.59 -10.67
N MET A 86 -0.04 6.64 -11.40
CA MET A 86 -0.51 6.24 -12.74
C MET A 86 -1.93 5.65 -12.66
N VAL A 87 -2.18 4.73 -11.74
CA VAL A 87 -3.48 4.07 -11.56
C VAL A 87 -4.55 5.05 -11.06
N VAL A 88 -4.22 5.88 -10.07
CA VAL A 88 -5.17 6.86 -9.54
C VAL A 88 -5.46 7.93 -10.60
N SER A 89 -4.43 8.40 -11.33
CA SER A 89 -4.58 9.38 -12.42
C SER A 89 -5.49 8.89 -13.52
N PHE A 90 -5.43 7.61 -13.88
CA PHE A 90 -6.35 7.07 -14.89
C PHE A 90 -7.81 7.25 -14.49
N SER A 91 -8.11 7.05 -13.21
CA SER A 91 -9.48 7.15 -12.72
C SER A 91 -9.92 8.61 -12.48
N THR A 92 -9.02 9.47 -12.01
CA THR A 92 -9.31 10.90 -11.75
C THR A 92 -9.34 11.74 -13.02
N LEU A 93 -8.42 11.53 -13.96
CA LEU A 93 -8.31 12.31 -15.20
C LEU A 93 -9.29 11.89 -16.30
N TYR A 94 -9.70 10.62 -16.36
CA TYR A 94 -10.56 10.12 -17.45
C TYR A 94 -11.96 9.69 -17.02
N ARG A 95 -12.13 9.14 -15.80
CA ARG A 95 -13.38 8.48 -15.39
C ARG A 95 -14.28 9.30 -14.48
N THR A 96 -13.83 10.47 -14.02
CA THR A 96 -14.59 11.28 -13.06
C THR A 96 -15.71 12.07 -13.77
N PRO A 97 -16.97 12.06 -13.26
CA PRO A 97 -18.08 12.83 -13.84
C PRO A 97 -17.80 14.33 -13.96
N GLU A 98 -17.04 14.88 -13.01
CA GLU A 98 -16.58 16.28 -13.03
C GLU A 98 -15.76 16.60 -14.30
N VAL A 99 -14.94 15.68 -14.80
CA VAL A 99 -14.20 15.90 -16.04
C VAL A 99 -15.16 15.96 -17.22
N GLN A 100 -16.17 15.10 -17.26
CA GLN A 100 -17.19 15.11 -18.33
C GLN A 100 -17.93 16.45 -18.38
N PHE A 101 -18.27 17.00 -17.21
CA PHE A 101 -18.87 18.33 -17.10
C PHE A 101 -17.88 19.46 -17.47
N LEU A 102 -16.65 19.43 -16.95
CA LEU A 102 -15.66 20.49 -17.25
C LEU A 102 -15.32 20.54 -18.74
N LEU A 103 -15.32 19.40 -19.44
CA LEU A 103 -15.09 19.34 -20.89
C LEU A 103 -16.23 19.95 -21.73
N THR A 104 -17.43 20.17 -21.17
CA THR A 104 -18.51 20.90 -21.87
C THR A 104 -18.45 22.41 -21.62
N THR A 105 -17.62 22.86 -20.67
CA THR A 105 -17.42 24.29 -20.38
C THR A 105 -16.34 24.89 -21.29
N PRO A 106 -16.32 26.21 -21.53
CA PRO A 106 -15.32 26.87 -22.39
C PRO A 106 -13.92 26.97 -21.74
N VAL A 107 -13.57 26.07 -20.83
CA VAL A 107 -12.26 26.01 -20.18
C VAL A 107 -11.31 25.19 -21.04
N SER A 108 -10.11 25.71 -21.30
CA SER A 108 -9.08 25.00 -22.07
C SER A 108 -8.75 23.64 -21.45
N TYR A 109 -8.55 22.62 -22.29
CA TYR A 109 -8.22 21.25 -21.87
C TYR A 109 -6.99 21.16 -20.96
N LEU A 110 -5.98 21.99 -21.20
CA LEU A 110 -4.78 22.05 -20.36
C LEU A 110 -5.09 22.51 -18.93
N ASN A 111 -5.92 23.54 -18.74
CA ASN A 111 -6.30 23.99 -17.41
C ASN A 111 -7.08 22.91 -16.65
N ILE A 112 -7.98 22.19 -17.34
CA ILE A 112 -8.71 21.05 -16.75
C ILE A 112 -7.71 19.97 -16.30
N PHE A 113 -6.76 19.61 -17.18
CA PHE A 113 -5.70 18.66 -16.87
C PHE A 113 -4.88 19.08 -15.65
N VAL A 114 -4.38 20.32 -15.60
CA VAL A 114 -3.54 20.81 -14.50
C VAL A 114 -4.28 20.78 -13.18
N ILE A 115 -5.52 21.25 -13.14
CA ILE A 115 -6.35 21.23 -11.92
C ILE A 115 -6.52 19.79 -11.43
N LYS A 116 -6.84 18.86 -12.34
CA LYS A 116 -7.06 17.46 -11.98
C LYS A 116 -5.77 16.71 -11.62
N PHE A 117 -4.65 17.08 -12.25
CA PHE A 117 -3.34 16.57 -11.92
C PHE A 117 -2.92 16.98 -10.50
N LEU A 118 -3.05 18.27 -10.17
CA LEU A 118 -2.72 18.78 -8.83
C LEU A 118 -3.62 18.19 -7.76
N ASP A 119 -4.93 18.11 -8.02
CA ASP A 119 -5.87 17.42 -7.12
C ASP A 119 -5.43 16.00 -6.84
N ASN A 120 -5.05 15.26 -7.88
CA ASN A 120 -4.62 13.89 -7.71
C ASN A 120 -3.34 13.80 -6.89
N PHE A 121 -2.36 14.66 -7.19
CA PHE A 121 -1.10 14.69 -6.46
C PHE A 121 -1.29 14.96 -4.96
N PHE A 122 -2.04 16.00 -4.60
CA PHE A 122 -2.27 16.33 -3.19
C PHE A 122 -3.15 15.28 -2.48
N TYR A 123 -4.13 14.72 -3.18
CA TYR A 123 -5.00 13.68 -2.63
C TYR A 123 -4.24 12.37 -2.37
N SER A 124 -3.36 11.95 -3.28
CA SER A 124 -2.60 10.70 -3.15
C SER A 124 -1.41 10.81 -2.20
N SER A 125 -0.84 12.00 -2.03
CA SER A 125 0.43 12.21 -1.33
C SER A 125 0.29 12.71 0.12
N GLY A 126 -0.91 13.09 0.57
CA GLY A 126 -1.13 13.69 1.89
C GLY A 126 -0.61 12.83 3.06
N THR A 127 -0.97 11.55 3.10
CA THR A 127 -0.50 10.63 4.16
C THR A 127 1.01 10.45 4.10
N LEU A 128 1.59 10.33 2.90
CA LEU A 128 3.03 10.19 2.73
C LEU A 128 3.79 11.42 3.20
N PHE A 129 3.26 12.63 3.02
CA PHE A 129 3.87 13.84 3.59
C PHE A 129 3.91 13.81 5.11
N MET A 130 2.81 13.42 5.76
CA MET A 130 2.76 13.33 7.22
C MET A 130 3.76 12.30 7.76
N VAL A 131 3.81 11.11 7.15
CA VAL A 131 4.72 10.03 7.57
C VAL A 131 6.17 10.39 7.25
N GLY A 132 6.44 10.91 6.04
CA GLY A 132 7.76 11.36 5.63
C GLY A 132 8.32 12.45 6.54
N PHE A 133 7.49 13.42 6.94
CA PHE A 133 7.87 14.43 7.91
C PHE A 133 8.21 13.83 9.29
N SER A 134 7.41 12.86 9.75
CA SER A 134 7.64 12.20 11.04
C SER A 134 8.95 11.39 11.08
N VAL A 135 9.25 10.68 9.99
CA VAL A 135 10.53 9.96 9.81
C VAL A 135 11.69 10.94 9.78
N LEU A 136 11.54 12.05 9.04
CA LEU A 136 12.55 13.10 8.95
C LEU A 136 12.81 13.78 10.30
N LEU A 137 11.79 13.96 11.14
CA LEU A 137 11.95 14.41 12.52
C LEU A 137 12.84 13.45 13.32
N GLY A 138 12.58 12.14 13.26
CA GLY A 138 13.35 11.14 14.02
C GLY A 138 14.80 11.04 13.55
N TYR A 139 15.03 11.13 12.23
CA TYR A 139 16.36 11.21 11.64
C TYR A 139 17.10 12.50 12.04
N GLY A 140 16.45 13.66 11.93
CA GLY A 140 17.09 14.94 12.22
C GLY A 140 17.46 15.11 13.69
N VAL A 141 16.62 14.61 14.60
CA VAL A 141 16.94 14.60 16.04
C VAL A 141 18.10 13.65 16.37
N TYR A 142 18.24 12.53 15.66
CA TYR A 142 19.37 11.63 15.89
C TYR A 142 20.73 12.27 15.55
N PHE A 143 20.78 13.08 14.49
CA PHE A 143 22.01 13.76 14.04
C PHE A 143 22.15 15.19 14.59
N ASP A 144 21.33 15.60 15.57
CA ASP A 144 21.32 16.96 16.14
C ASP A 144 21.25 18.08 15.07
N LEU A 145 20.45 17.87 14.03
CA LEU A 145 20.37 18.78 12.89
C LEU A 145 19.63 20.08 13.25
N PRO A 146 20.05 21.22 12.67
CA PRO A 146 19.45 22.51 12.97
C PRO A 146 18.03 22.63 12.41
N TRP A 147 17.21 23.50 13.01
CA TRP A 147 15.77 23.62 12.71
C TRP A 147 15.44 23.88 11.22
N HIS A 148 16.33 24.49 10.45
CA HIS A 148 16.12 24.78 9.02
C HIS A 148 16.23 23.52 8.13
N PHE A 149 16.84 22.43 8.63
CA PHE A 149 16.86 21.13 7.94
C PHE A 149 15.46 20.63 7.61
N TYR A 150 14.54 20.71 8.58
CA TYR A 150 13.19 20.17 8.46
C TYR A 150 12.39 20.80 7.30
N PRO A 151 12.22 22.14 7.21
CA PRO A 151 11.49 22.74 6.09
C PRO A 151 12.25 22.61 4.76
N VAL A 152 13.58 22.69 4.75
CA VAL A 152 14.37 22.58 3.52
C VAL A 152 14.24 21.18 2.91
N VAL A 153 14.42 20.12 3.69
CA VAL A 153 14.32 18.76 3.17
C VAL A 153 12.86 18.38 2.89
N MET A 154 11.90 18.84 3.69
CA MET A 154 10.48 18.56 3.42
C MET A 154 10.00 19.22 2.11
N PHE A 155 10.13 20.54 1.99
CA PHE A 155 9.57 21.29 0.86
C PHE A 155 10.52 21.41 -0.33
N GLY A 156 11.84 21.42 -0.09
CA GLY A 156 12.84 21.53 -1.14
C GLY A 156 13.28 20.18 -1.73
N VAL A 157 13.08 19.08 -1.00
CA VAL A 157 13.58 17.76 -1.42
C VAL A 157 12.46 16.73 -1.57
N LEU A 158 11.73 16.40 -0.49
CA LEU A 158 10.71 15.35 -0.54
C LEU A 158 9.51 15.71 -1.41
N VAL A 159 8.97 16.93 -1.29
CA VAL A 159 7.83 17.38 -2.13
C VAL A 159 8.19 17.37 -3.62
N PRO A 160 9.31 17.98 -4.08
CA PRO A 160 9.72 17.92 -5.49
C PRO A 160 10.01 16.52 -5.98
N PHE A 161 10.56 15.64 -5.14
CA PHE A 161 10.79 14.23 -5.48
C PHE A 161 9.50 13.45 -5.73
N MET A 162 8.52 13.62 -4.84
CA MET A 162 7.21 13.00 -5.01
C MET A 162 6.46 13.57 -6.22
N PHE A 163 6.59 14.88 -6.44
CA PHE A 163 6.00 15.56 -7.60
C PHE A 163 6.62 15.09 -8.92
N LEU A 164 7.94 14.89 -8.94
CA LEU A 164 8.65 14.29 -10.09
C LEU A 164 8.11 12.89 -10.40
N ALA A 165 7.94 12.05 -9.39
CA ALA A 165 7.34 10.71 -9.55
C ALA A 165 5.93 10.79 -10.14
N ALA A 166 5.11 11.74 -9.70
CA ALA A 166 3.77 11.95 -10.22
C ALA A 166 3.76 12.45 -11.68
N CYS A 167 4.67 13.36 -12.05
CA CYS A 167 4.81 13.82 -13.43
C CYS A 167 5.19 12.68 -14.38
N ILE A 168 6.15 11.84 -13.99
CA ILE A 168 6.54 10.66 -14.78
C ILE A 168 5.37 9.67 -14.89
N ALA A 169 4.64 9.43 -13.80
CA ALA A 169 3.49 8.54 -13.84
C ALA A 169 2.42 8.99 -14.85
N VAL A 170 2.10 10.29 -14.85
CA VAL A 170 1.05 10.85 -15.70
C VAL A 170 1.49 11.00 -17.15
N THR A 171 2.76 11.29 -17.42
CA THR A 171 3.30 11.25 -18.79
C THR A 171 3.27 9.85 -19.37
N VAL A 172 3.70 8.84 -18.61
CA VAL A 172 3.59 7.43 -19.03
C VAL A 172 2.13 7.08 -19.30
N LEU A 173 1.20 7.49 -18.43
CA LEU A 173 -0.24 7.28 -18.63
C LEU A 173 -0.75 7.91 -19.94
N LEU A 174 -0.41 9.19 -20.19
CA LEU A 174 -0.81 9.90 -21.42
C LEU A 174 -0.28 9.18 -22.67
N LEU A 175 0.98 8.73 -22.63
CA LEU A 175 1.59 7.97 -23.72
C LEU A 175 0.89 6.63 -23.94
N VAL A 176 0.62 5.88 -22.87
CA VAL A 176 -0.11 4.60 -22.94
C VAL A 176 -1.50 4.82 -23.53
N MET A 177 -2.22 5.85 -23.10
CA MET A 177 -3.57 6.14 -23.62
C MET A 177 -3.57 6.60 -25.08
N LYS A 178 -2.51 7.29 -25.51
CA LYS A 178 -2.31 7.67 -26.91
C LYS A 178 -2.02 6.44 -27.78
N LEU A 179 -1.20 5.51 -27.28
CA LEU A 179 -0.88 4.25 -27.96
C LEU A 179 -2.05 3.26 -27.96
N ALA A 180 -2.90 3.30 -26.94
CA ALA A 180 -4.08 2.44 -26.81
C ALA A 180 -5.11 2.68 -27.92
N ALA A 181 -5.02 3.80 -28.65
CA ALA A 181 -5.81 4.03 -29.87
C ALA A 181 -5.45 3.04 -30.99
N LYS A 182 -4.21 2.52 -31.00
CA LYS A 182 -3.65 1.69 -32.08
C LYS A 182 -3.35 0.26 -31.64
N ILE A 183 -3.03 0.06 -30.36
CA ILE A 183 -2.57 -1.20 -29.79
C ILE A 183 -3.55 -1.68 -28.72
N ASN A 184 -3.69 -3.00 -28.59
CA ASN A 184 -4.48 -3.62 -27.53
C ASN A 184 -4.09 -3.09 -26.14
N PHE A 185 -5.04 -2.45 -25.45
CA PHE A 185 -4.85 -1.86 -24.11
C PHE A 185 -4.27 -2.84 -23.08
N ARG A 186 -4.67 -4.12 -23.13
CA ARG A 186 -4.16 -5.16 -22.23
C ARG A 186 -2.66 -5.42 -22.42
N LEU A 187 -2.19 -5.41 -23.66
CA LEU A 187 -0.77 -5.60 -23.99
C LEU A 187 0.05 -4.42 -23.47
N LEU A 188 -0.46 -3.19 -23.63
CA LEU A 188 0.21 -1.98 -23.14
C LEU A 188 0.34 -1.98 -21.61
N ILE A 189 -0.71 -2.35 -20.88
CA ILE A 189 -0.63 -2.48 -19.42
C ILE A 189 0.41 -3.54 -19.03
N ALA A 190 0.39 -4.71 -19.68
CA ALA A 190 1.36 -5.77 -19.41
C ALA A 190 2.81 -5.29 -19.66
N ALA A 191 3.03 -4.56 -20.76
CA ALA A 191 4.33 -3.98 -21.08
C ALA A 191 4.81 -2.96 -20.03
N VAL A 192 3.90 -2.10 -19.55
CA VAL A 192 4.22 -1.13 -18.49
C VAL A 192 4.58 -1.85 -17.18
N VAL A 193 3.79 -2.85 -16.78
CA VAL A 193 4.07 -3.64 -15.56
C VAL A 193 5.41 -4.36 -15.69
N LEU A 194 5.70 -4.99 -16.83
CA LEU A 194 6.98 -5.63 -17.10
C LEU A 194 8.14 -4.63 -17.09
N ALA A 195 7.95 -3.41 -17.63
CA ALA A 195 8.96 -2.36 -17.59
C ALA A 195 9.30 -1.94 -16.15
N TYR A 196 8.30 -1.80 -15.27
CA TYR A 196 8.54 -1.50 -13.85
C TYR A 196 9.25 -2.64 -13.12
N ILE A 197 8.86 -3.89 -13.36
CA ILE A 197 9.56 -5.06 -12.79
C ILE A 197 11.01 -5.10 -13.27
N GLY A 198 11.23 -4.89 -14.58
CA GLY A 198 12.56 -4.81 -15.17
C GLY A 198 13.40 -3.67 -14.60
N GLN A 199 12.80 -2.50 -14.36
CA GLN A 199 13.47 -1.36 -13.74
C GLN A 199 13.96 -1.67 -12.32
N VAL A 200 13.10 -2.29 -11.50
CA VAL A 200 13.47 -2.69 -10.13
C VAL A 200 14.56 -3.75 -10.15
N TYR A 201 14.43 -4.76 -11.01
CA TYR A 201 15.44 -5.80 -11.18
C TYR A 201 16.79 -5.20 -11.56
N LEU A 202 16.83 -4.39 -12.62
CA LEU A 202 18.05 -3.74 -13.11
C LEU A 202 18.71 -2.87 -12.04
N TYR A 203 17.92 -2.09 -11.30
CA TYR A 203 18.45 -1.23 -10.23
C TYR A 203 19.19 -2.04 -9.16
N PHE A 204 18.60 -3.13 -8.67
CA PHE A 204 19.25 -3.97 -7.66
C PHE A 204 20.38 -4.82 -8.21
N THR A 205 20.35 -5.20 -9.49
CA THR A 205 21.48 -5.85 -10.16
C THR A 205 22.68 -4.90 -10.27
N VAL A 206 22.46 -3.64 -10.65
CA VAL A 206 23.53 -2.65 -10.83
C VAL A 206 24.08 -2.16 -9.49
N THR A 207 23.21 -1.85 -8.53
CA THR A 207 23.62 -1.27 -7.24
C THR A 207 24.09 -2.32 -6.24
N SER A 208 23.63 -3.58 -6.38
CA SER A 208 23.94 -4.75 -5.53
C SER A 208 24.28 -4.40 -4.07
N PRO A 209 23.27 -4.36 -3.17
CA PRO A 209 23.48 -3.97 -1.77
C PRO A 209 24.55 -4.82 -1.07
N VAL A 210 24.62 -6.11 -1.40
CA VAL A 210 25.60 -7.07 -0.83
C VAL A 210 27.02 -6.73 -1.26
N HIS A 211 27.22 -6.36 -2.53
CA HIS A 211 28.54 -5.96 -3.03
C HIS A 211 29.00 -4.66 -2.38
N LEU A 212 28.12 -3.66 -2.30
CA LEU A 212 28.47 -2.36 -1.71
C LEU A 212 28.86 -2.49 -0.24
N VAL A 213 28.10 -3.25 0.55
CA VAL A 213 28.45 -3.52 1.96
C VAL A 213 29.81 -4.22 2.05
N ARG A 214 30.06 -5.23 1.22
CA ARG A 214 31.34 -5.95 1.24
C ARG A 214 32.53 -5.03 0.97
N GLU A 215 32.43 -4.13 -0.01
CA GLU A 215 33.52 -3.22 -0.35
C GLU A 215 33.78 -2.18 0.74
N VAL A 216 32.73 -1.60 1.33
CA VAL A 216 32.88 -0.63 2.43
C VAL A 216 33.44 -1.30 3.69
N MET A 217 32.97 -2.50 4.02
CA MET A 217 33.41 -3.22 5.23
C MET A 217 34.87 -3.67 5.18
N LYS A 218 35.54 -3.61 4.01
CA LYS A 218 37.01 -3.81 3.93
C LYS A 218 37.79 -2.74 4.71
N TYR A 219 37.19 -1.56 4.91
CA TYR A 219 37.81 -0.45 5.61
C TYR A 219 37.44 -0.40 7.11
N TYR A 220 36.77 -1.44 7.64
CA TYR A 220 36.42 -1.51 9.06
C TYR A 220 37.68 -1.42 9.95
N PRO A 221 37.71 -0.55 10.99
CA PRO A 221 36.59 0.22 11.56
C PRO A 221 36.34 1.62 10.96
N ASN A 222 37.14 2.10 10.00
CA ASN A 222 37.03 3.44 9.40
C ASN A 222 35.96 3.51 8.29
N VAL A 223 34.73 3.11 8.61
CA VAL A 223 33.59 3.03 7.67
C VAL A 223 32.83 4.36 7.47
N ASP A 224 33.19 5.40 8.22
CA ASP A 224 32.54 6.72 8.13
C ASP A 224 33.09 7.61 7.00
N LEU A 225 34.14 7.15 6.31
CA LEU A 225 34.69 7.84 5.13
C LEU A 225 33.66 7.87 3.99
N TYR A 226 33.80 8.87 3.11
CA TYR A 226 32.96 8.98 1.92
C TYR A 226 33.45 8.03 0.82
N PHE A 227 32.65 7.00 0.50
CA PHE A 227 32.95 5.99 -0.51
C PHE A 227 32.20 6.21 -1.84
N GLY A 228 31.94 7.46 -2.23
CA GLY A 228 31.20 7.80 -3.46
C GLY A 228 31.80 7.26 -4.77
N ALA A 229 33.07 6.88 -4.75
CA ALA A 229 33.75 6.22 -5.87
C ALA A 229 33.25 4.80 -6.14
N LEU A 230 32.67 4.13 -5.13
CA LEU A 230 32.12 2.77 -5.26
C LEU A 230 30.75 2.77 -5.96
N ASP A 231 30.11 3.93 -6.09
CA ASP A 231 28.78 3.99 -6.68
C ASP A 231 28.81 3.85 -8.20
N PRO A 232 27.95 2.99 -8.77
CA PRO A 232 27.84 2.86 -10.21
C PRO A 232 27.46 4.19 -10.86
N ALA A 233 28.08 4.51 -11.99
CA ALA A 233 27.87 5.77 -12.71
C ALA A 233 26.39 6.02 -13.08
N GLY A 234 25.64 4.97 -13.42
CA GLY A 234 24.23 5.08 -13.79
C GLY A 234 23.31 5.51 -12.65
N VAL A 235 23.65 5.17 -11.40
CA VAL A 235 22.82 5.50 -10.22
C VAL A 235 22.89 7.00 -9.89
N ARG A 236 23.98 7.67 -10.26
CA ARG A 236 24.21 9.10 -10.02
C ARG A 236 23.19 10.02 -10.71
N TYR A 237 22.49 9.53 -11.73
CA TYR A 237 21.44 10.27 -12.43
C TYR A 237 20.05 10.07 -11.83
N LEU A 238 19.90 9.22 -10.82
CA LEU A 238 18.61 8.91 -10.25
C LEU A 238 18.24 9.89 -9.14
N PRO A 239 16.97 10.33 -9.06
CA PRO A 239 16.53 11.27 -8.03
C PRO A 239 16.72 10.75 -6.60
N ASN A 240 16.58 9.44 -6.39
CA ASN A 240 16.81 8.84 -5.07
C ASN A 240 18.26 8.97 -4.59
N PHE A 241 19.22 8.96 -5.52
CA PHE A 241 20.63 9.13 -5.22
C PHE A 241 20.90 10.56 -4.75
N TRP A 242 20.35 11.55 -5.45
CA TRP A 242 20.50 12.96 -5.06
C TRP A 242 20.00 13.22 -3.65
N ILE A 243 18.87 12.61 -3.24
CA ILE A 243 18.36 12.74 -1.88
C ILE A 243 19.31 12.10 -0.86
N SER A 244 19.83 10.90 -1.15
CA SER A 244 20.80 10.27 -0.25
C SER A 244 22.06 11.11 -0.07
N GLU A 245 22.55 11.75 -1.13
CA GLU A 245 23.70 12.67 -1.06
C GLU A 245 23.35 13.95 -0.29
N ILE A 246 22.18 14.54 -0.53
CA ILE A 246 21.72 15.71 0.22
C ILE A 246 21.73 15.42 1.72
N LEU A 247 21.14 14.30 2.14
CA LEU A 247 21.11 13.90 3.55
C LEU A 247 22.52 13.67 4.10
N TYR A 248 23.38 12.95 3.36
CA TYR A 248 24.76 12.68 3.78
C TYR A 248 25.58 13.97 3.96
N PHE A 249 25.54 14.87 2.97
CA PHE A 249 26.30 16.12 3.03
C PHE A 249 25.73 17.12 4.03
N TYR A 250 24.43 17.03 4.35
CA TYR A 250 23.83 17.84 5.41
C TYR A 250 24.40 17.46 6.78
N VAL A 251 24.48 16.15 7.08
CA VAL A 251 25.08 15.64 8.33
C VAL A 251 26.55 16.02 8.44
N ASN A 252 27.27 16.01 7.32
CA ASN A 252 28.69 16.37 7.28
C ASN A 252 28.97 17.88 7.14
N GLY A 253 27.94 18.74 7.17
CA GLY A 253 28.09 20.19 7.12
C GLY A 253 28.52 20.77 5.76
N ASN A 254 28.48 20.01 4.67
CA ASN A 254 28.85 20.49 3.33
C ASN A 254 27.63 21.12 2.63
N SER A 255 27.42 22.41 2.87
CA SER A 255 26.31 23.17 2.32
C SER A 255 26.34 23.32 0.80
N ALA A 256 27.53 23.40 0.18
CA ALA A 256 27.67 23.57 -1.27
C ALA A 256 27.12 22.35 -2.03
N ALA A 257 27.45 21.14 -1.59
CA ALA A 257 26.93 19.91 -2.18
C ALA A 257 25.41 19.77 -1.98
N VAL A 258 24.91 20.11 -0.78
CA VAL A 258 23.46 20.12 -0.47
C VAL A 258 22.70 21.02 -1.44
N ILE A 259 23.18 22.26 -1.63
CA ILE A 259 22.54 23.22 -2.54
C ILE A 259 22.59 22.70 -3.98
N GLY A 260 23.74 22.19 -4.43
CA GLY A 260 23.92 21.67 -5.78
C GLY A 260 22.91 20.57 -6.13
N TYR A 261 22.81 19.54 -5.28
CA TYR A 261 21.85 18.44 -5.50
C TYR A 261 20.38 18.87 -5.33
N THR A 262 20.10 19.80 -4.41
CA THR A 262 18.73 20.32 -4.22
C THR A 262 18.27 21.11 -5.43
N VAL A 263 19.11 21.99 -5.97
CA VAL A 263 18.82 22.75 -7.19
C VAL A 263 18.66 21.82 -8.39
N LEU A 264 19.52 20.80 -8.53
CA LEU A 264 19.41 19.79 -9.57
C LEU A 264 18.05 19.06 -9.50
N LEU A 265 17.63 18.64 -8.31
CA LEU A 265 16.35 17.98 -8.10
C LEU A 265 15.19 18.91 -8.50
N ILE A 266 15.14 20.13 -7.97
CA ILE A 266 14.07 21.10 -8.28
C ILE A 266 14.03 21.42 -9.78
N ALA A 267 15.18 21.63 -10.41
CA ALA A 267 15.27 21.90 -11.84
C ALA A 267 14.77 20.71 -12.68
N SER A 268 15.15 19.49 -12.30
CA SER A 268 14.67 18.27 -12.97
C SER A 268 13.16 18.08 -12.83
N THR A 269 12.60 18.38 -11.64
CA THR A 269 11.17 18.34 -11.37
C THR A 269 10.42 19.37 -12.20
N ALA A 270 10.90 20.61 -12.25
CA ALA A 270 10.32 21.66 -13.07
C ALA A 270 10.35 21.31 -14.56
N GLY A 271 11.50 20.82 -15.06
CA GLY A 271 11.64 20.36 -16.44
C GLY A 271 10.66 19.23 -16.79
N MET A 272 10.54 18.23 -15.92
CA MET A 272 9.61 17.12 -16.13
C MET A 272 8.14 17.57 -16.10
N PHE A 273 7.80 18.54 -15.24
CA PHE A 273 6.47 19.13 -15.22
C PHE A 273 6.16 19.86 -16.53
N LEU A 274 7.09 20.65 -17.06
CA LEU A 274 6.95 21.32 -18.35
C LEU A 274 6.76 20.31 -19.51
N ILE A 275 7.52 19.22 -19.52
CA ILE A 275 7.34 18.12 -20.49
C ILE A 275 5.92 17.52 -20.37
N THR A 276 5.45 17.31 -19.14
CA THR A 276 4.10 16.81 -18.86
C THR A 276 3.03 17.73 -19.42
N LEU A 277 3.18 19.05 -19.20
CA LEU A 277 2.27 20.06 -19.73
C LEU A 277 2.27 20.09 -21.26
N ALA A 278 3.45 20.01 -21.90
CA ALA A 278 3.57 20.02 -23.35
C ALA A 278 2.88 18.81 -23.99
N ILE A 279 3.06 17.61 -23.42
CA ILE A 279 2.38 16.39 -23.88
C ILE A 279 0.87 16.54 -23.66
N ALA A 280 0.45 16.97 -22.47
CA ALA A 280 -0.97 17.13 -22.13
C ALA A 280 -1.68 18.16 -23.02
N ALA A 281 -1.02 19.27 -23.37
CA ALA A 281 -1.56 20.30 -24.25
C ALA A 281 -2.02 19.73 -25.60
N GLY A 282 -1.21 18.85 -26.18
CA GLY A 282 -1.45 18.27 -27.49
C GLY A 282 -2.28 16.98 -27.49
N SER A 283 -2.28 16.21 -26.40
CA SER A 283 -2.89 14.86 -26.41
C SER A 283 -4.01 14.63 -25.40
N TYR A 284 -4.26 15.51 -24.44
CA TYR A 284 -5.19 15.19 -23.34
C TYR A 284 -6.60 14.89 -23.85
N TYR A 285 -7.15 15.73 -24.73
CA TYR A 285 -8.48 15.52 -25.30
C TYR A 285 -8.57 14.22 -26.11
N ASP A 286 -7.59 13.94 -26.97
CA ASP A 286 -7.53 12.70 -27.75
C ASP A 286 -7.50 11.47 -26.84
N THR A 287 -6.66 11.49 -25.80
CA THR A 287 -6.57 10.39 -24.82
C THR A 287 -7.85 10.20 -24.01
N TRP A 288 -8.62 11.26 -23.83
CA TRP A 288 -9.94 11.16 -23.19
C TRP A 288 -10.94 10.47 -24.12
N ILE A 289 -10.94 10.78 -25.42
CA ILE A 289 -11.78 10.07 -26.41
C ILE A 289 -11.42 8.59 -26.48
N THR A 290 -10.12 8.24 -26.50
CA THR A 290 -9.69 6.82 -26.51
C THR A 290 -10.13 6.08 -25.24
N SER A 291 -10.19 6.76 -24.10
CA SER A 291 -10.70 6.15 -22.87
C SER A 291 -12.18 5.73 -22.98
N LEU A 292 -12.98 6.45 -23.78
CA LEU A 292 -14.39 6.13 -24.03
C LEU A 292 -14.57 4.91 -24.92
N SER A 293 -13.72 4.72 -25.94
CA SER A 293 -13.81 3.58 -26.86
C SER A 293 -13.40 2.26 -26.19
N ILE A 294 -12.45 2.28 -25.25
CA ILE A 294 -12.09 1.10 -24.45
C ILE A 294 -13.29 0.59 -23.64
N LYS A 295 -14.17 1.50 -23.19
CA LYS A 295 -15.40 1.16 -22.44
C LYS A 295 -16.41 0.40 -23.31
N SER A 296 -16.61 0.81 -24.57
CA SER A 296 -17.59 0.17 -25.46
C SER A 296 -17.18 -1.23 -25.89
N LEU A 297 -15.88 -1.48 -26.07
CA LEU A 297 -15.35 -2.82 -26.44
C LEU A 297 -15.52 -3.84 -25.31
N THR A 298 -15.33 -3.41 -24.05
CA THR A 298 -15.44 -4.31 -22.88
C THR A 298 -16.89 -4.74 -22.63
N MET A 299 -17.86 -3.85 -22.87
CA MET A 299 -19.29 -4.14 -22.70
C MET A 299 -19.84 -5.14 -23.72
N LYS A 300 -19.34 -5.11 -24.97
CA LYS A 300 -19.77 -6.04 -26.04
C LYS A 300 -19.25 -7.47 -25.86
N ALA A 301 -18.13 -7.66 -25.16
CA ALA A 301 -17.56 -8.99 -24.92
C ALA A 301 -18.29 -9.77 -23.80
N LEU A 302 -18.88 -9.06 -22.82
CA LEU A 302 -19.57 -9.65 -21.66
C LEU A 302 -21.03 -10.07 -21.94
N THR A 303 -21.57 -9.78 -23.12
CA THR A 303 -22.91 -10.24 -23.53
C THR A 303 -22.95 -11.70 -23.98
N LEU A 304 -21.84 -12.44 -23.85
CA LEU A 304 -21.77 -13.85 -24.22
C LEU A 304 -22.31 -14.76 -23.10
N LYS A 305 -23.59 -15.12 -23.24
CA LYS A 305 -24.13 -16.50 -23.11
C LYS A 305 -23.82 -17.31 -21.84
N ASP A 306 -23.73 -16.71 -20.66
CA ASP A 306 -23.49 -17.47 -19.41
C ASP A 306 -24.77 -17.89 -18.68
N ARG A 307 -25.01 -19.21 -18.63
CA ARG A 307 -26.11 -19.85 -17.88
C ARG A 307 -25.96 -19.69 -16.35
N PHE A 308 -24.71 -19.65 -15.85
CA PHE A 308 -24.38 -19.56 -14.41
C PHE A 308 -24.71 -18.19 -13.80
N PHE A 309 -24.66 -17.13 -14.61
CA PHE A 309 -24.91 -15.75 -14.21
C PHE A 309 -26.30 -15.24 -14.60
N SER A 310 -27.16 -16.12 -15.12
CA SER A 310 -28.56 -15.79 -15.37
C SER A 310 -29.29 -15.49 -14.05
N PHE A 311 -30.19 -14.51 -14.04
CA PHE A 311 -31.04 -14.20 -12.88
C PHE A 311 -32.11 -15.27 -12.60
N GLY A 312 -32.08 -16.41 -13.33
CA GLY A 312 -32.91 -17.57 -13.04
C GLY A 312 -32.57 -18.17 -11.68
N ARG A 313 -33.57 -18.77 -11.03
CA ARG A 313 -33.43 -19.46 -9.74
C ARG A 313 -32.68 -20.77 -9.97
N ALA A 314 -31.37 -20.78 -9.73
CA ALA A 314 -30.51 -21.92 -10.01
C ALA A 314 -29.87 -22.51 -8.75
N SER A 315 -30.01 -21.85 -7.59
CA SER A 315 -29.36 -22.25 -6.34
C SER A 315 -30.34 -22.66 -5.24
N ARG A 316 -29.80 -23.31 -4.19
CA ARG A 316 -30.52 -23.63 -2.95
C ARG A 316 -30.63 -22.46 -1.96
N LEU A 317 -30.07 -21.29 -2.32
CA LEU A 317 -30.13 -20.10 -1.47
C LEU A 317 -31.53 -19.47 -1.51
N SER A 318 -31.86 -18.67 -0.49
CA SER A 318 -33.10 -17.90 -0.53
C SER A 318 -33.05 -16.89 -1.68
N PRO A 319 -34.18 -16.62 -2.37
CA PRO A 319 -34.22 -15.69 -3.51
C PRO A 319 -33.56 -14.32 -3.27
N PRO A 320 -33.77 -13.62 -2.13
CA PRO A 320 -33.12 -12.32 -1.91
C PRO A 320 -31.60 -12.42 -1.73
N VAL A 321 -31.11 -13.52 -1.12
CA VAL A 321 -29.68 -13.76 -0.95
C VAL A 321 -29.01 -14.04 -2.29
N GLU A 322 -29.63 -14.88 -3.14
CA GLU A 322 -29.09 -15.23 -4.45
C GLU A 322 -28.99 -13.99 -5.37
N VAL A 323 -30.03 -13.15 -5.39
CA VAL A 323 -30.04 -11.93 -6.23
C VAL A 323 -28.97 -10.94 -5.77
N LEU A 324 -28.85 -10.70 -4.47
CA LEU A 324 -27.83 -9.80 -3.93
C LEU A 324 -26.42 -10.33 -4.20
N LEU A 325 -26.17 -11.62 -3.98
CA LEU A 325 -24.85 -12.23 -4.24
C LEU A 325 -24.49 -12.14 -5.73
N LYS A 326 -25.41 -12.49 -6.63
CA LYS A 326 -25.19 -12.36 -8.08
C LYS A 326 -24.92 -10.92 -8.48
N LYS A 327 -25.63 -9.95 -7.89
CA LYS A 327 -25.40 -8.53 -8.11
C LYS A 327 -23.98 -8.11 -7.73
N GLU A 328 -23.49 -8.50 -6.54
CA GLU A 328 -22.12 -8.16 -6.12
C GLU A 328 -21.06 -8.74 -7.08
N LEU A 329 -21.23 -9.99 -7.51
CA LEU A 329 -20.33 -10.62 -8.47
C LEU A 329 -20.37 -9.92 -9.83
N TRP A 330 -21.56 -9.56 -10.32
CA TRP A 330 -21.70 -8.81 -11.56
C TRP A 330 -21.06 -7.43 -11.48
N GLN A 331 -21.20 -6.75 -10.34
CA GLN A 331 -20.57 -5.46 -10.12
C GLN A 331 -19.05 -5.56 -10.18
N PHE A 332 -18.47 -6.59 -9.52
CA PHE A 332 -17.03 -6.83 -9.55
C PHE A 332 -16.50 -7.14 -10.97
N VAL A 333 -17.19 -8.00 -11.72
CA VAL A 333 -16.79 -8.38 -13.09
C VAL A 333 -16.94 -7.21 -14.08
N ARG A 334 -17.98 -6.37 -13.90
CA ARG A 334 -18.24 -5.20 -14.75
C ARG A 334 -17.33 -4.01 -14.45
N GLU A 335 -16.55 -4.07 -13.38
CA GLU A 335 -15.57 -3.04 -13.01
C GLU A 335 -14.13 -3.51 -13.31
N PRO A 336 -13.60 -3.31 -14.54
CA PRO A 336 -12.27 -3.76 -14.95
C PRO A 336 -11.15 -3.34 -14.01
N MET A 337 -11.28 -2.17 -13.37
CA MET A 337 -10.28 -1.64 -12.45
C MET A 337 -10.11 -2.55 -11.23
N GLN A 338 -11.20 -3.16 -10.73
CA GLN A 338 -11.13 -4.05 -9.58
C GLN A 338 -10.47 -5.37 -9.93
N TRP A 339 -10.82 -5.99 -11.06
CA TRP A 339 -10.24 -7.27 -11.46
C TRP A 339 -8.77 -7.14 -11.92
N ILE A 340 -8.41 -6.09 -12.65
CA ILE A 340 -7.01 -5.82 -13.01
C ILE A 340 -6.17 -5.66 -11.73
N HIS A 341 -6.68 -4.88 -10.78
CA HIS A 341 -5.98 -4.64 -9.52
C HIS A 341 -5.86 -5.90 -8.66
N PHE A 342 -6.91 -6.74 -8.63
CA PHE A 342 -6.91 -8.05 -7.99
C PHE A 342 -5.87 -8.99 -8.61
N VAL A 343 -5.80 -9.09 -9.94
CA VAL A 343 -4.81 -9.92 -10.65
C VAL A 343 -3.39 -9.46 -10.35
N VAL A 344 -3.13 -8.15 -10.35
CA VAL A 344 -1.80 -7.60 -10.01
C VAL A 344 -1.41 -7.95 -8.57
N MET A 345 -2.34 -7.78 -7.62
CA MET A 345 -2.09 -8.17 -6.23
C MET A 345 -1.82 -9.66 -6.07
N MET A 346 -2.56 -10.51 -6.77
CA MET A 346 -2.33 -11.96 -6.75
C MET A 346 -0.97 -12.34 -7.36
N GLY A 347 -0.56 -11.69 -8.44
CA GLY A 347 0.77 -11.88 -9.01
C GLY A 347 1.89 -11.53 -8.02
N LEU A 348 1.79 -10.38 -7.37
CA LEU A 348 2.75 -9.97 -6.33
C LEU A 348 2.77 -10.94 -5.14
N LEU A 349 1.61 -11.46 -4.77
CA LEU A 349 1.47 -12.44 -3.71
C LEU A 349 2.15 -13.77 -4.06
N LEU A 350 2.01 -14.26 -5.30
CA LEU A 350 2.68 -15.47 -5.77
C LEU A 350 4.21 -15.29 -5.80
N ILE A 351 4.70 -14.14 -6.26
CA ILE A 351 6.13 -13.82 -6.23
C ILE A 351 6.66 -13.81 -4.80
N PHE A 352 5.91 -13.19 -3.87
CA PHE A 352 6.26 -13.18 -2.46
C PHE A 352 6.33 -14.60 -1.87
N LEU A 353 5.29 -15.42 -2.08
CA LEU A 353 5.26 -16.81 -1.59
C LEU A 353 6.44 -17.63 -2.15
N SER A 354 6.77 -17.44 -3.42
CA SER A 354 7.96 -18.06 -4.02
C SER A 354 9.24 -17.56 -3.35
N SER A 355 9.37 -16.27 -3.09
CA SER A 355 10.54 -15.70 -2.42
C SER A 355 10.71 -16.24 -1.00
N VAL A 356 9.63 -16.33 -0.21
CA VAL A 356 9.66 -16.82 1.18
C VAL A 356 10.23 -18.23 1.26
N SER A 357 9.88 -19.10 0.32
CA SER A 357 10.41 -20.47 0.27
C SER A 357 11.94 -20.54 0.18
N THR A 358 12.60 -19.47 -0.28
CA THR A 358 14.06 -19.41 -0.46
C THR A 358 14.81 -18.69 0.66
N LEU A 359 14.14 -17.83 1.44
CA LEU A 359 14.78 -16.97 2.46
C LEU A 359 15.22 -17.70 3.73
N ASN A 360 14.61 -18.84 4.04
CA ASN A 360 14.58 -19.35 5.42
C ASN A 360 15.78 -20.23 5.83
N ILE A 361 16.89 -20.21 5.08
CA ILE A 361 17.70 -21.44 4.97
C ILE A 361 19.20 -21.30 5.30
N ARG A 362 19.64 -20.23 5.99
CA ARG A 362 21.08 -20.05 6.33
C ARG A 362 21.37 -19.49 7.72
N LEU A 363 20.39 -19.41 8.61
CA LEU A 363 20.54 -18.66 9.88
C LEU A 363 20.79 -19.61 11.05
N GLU A 364 22.03 -19.65 11.55
CA GLU A 364 22.39 -20.47 12.71
C GLU A 364 21.73 -19.98 14.01
N SER A 365 21.54 -18.66 14.15
CA SER A 365 20.97 -18.09 15.38
C SER A 365 19.45 -18.29 15.49
N ALA A 366 19.01 -18.70 16.69
CA ALA A 366 17.58 -18.84 17.03
C ALA A 366 16.83 -17.50 16.88
N TYR A 367 17.47 -16.41 17.25
CA TYR A 367 16.89 -15.07 17.20
C TYR A 367 16.58 -14.63 15.77
N LEU A 368 17.54 -14.78 14.83
CA LEU A 368 17.31 -14.39 13.44
C LEU A 368 16.23 -15.26 12.78
N ARG A 369 16.17 -16.57 13.11
CA ARG A 369 15.09 -17.45 12.63
C ARG A 369 13.71 -16.98 13.14
N ALA A 370 13.61 -16.62 14.41
CA ALA A 370 12.37 -16.09 14.99
C ALA A 370 11.95 -14.78 14.31
N VAL A 371 12.88 -13.85 14.09
CA VAL A 371 12.60 -12.58 13.42
C VAL A 371 12.13 -12.81 11.97
N VAL A 372 12.81 -13.67 11.21
CA VAL A 372 12.41 -13.99 9.82
C VAL A 372 11.01 -14.60 9.79
N TYR A 373 10.72 -15.55 10.68
CA TYR A 373 9.38 -16.13 10.80
C TYR A 373 8.31 -15.06 11.07
N LEU A 374 8.56 -14.15 12.02
CA LEU A 374 7.64 -13.08 12.38
C LEU A 374 7.42 -12.09 11.23
N VAL A 375 8.48 -11.74 10.50
CA VAL A 375 8.39 -10.88 9.32
C VAL A 375 7.51 -11.52 8.25
N ILE A 376 7.69 -12.82 7.98
CA ILE A 376 6.85 -13.55 7.03
C ILE A 376 5.39 -13.58 7.51
N PHE A 377 5.16 -13.91 8.78
CA PHE A 377 3.84 -13.97 9.38
C PHE A 377 3.11 -12.62 9.29
N ILE A 378 3.74 -11.53 9.71
CA ILE A 378 3.11 -10.20 9.71
C ILE A 378 2.89 -9.68 8.28
N PHE A 379 3.81 -9.98 7.36
CA PHE A 379 3.67 -9.58 5.96
C PHE A 379 2.50 -10.28 5.28
N ASN A 380 2.28 -11.57 5.57
CA ASN A 380 1.10 -12.30 5.07
C ASN A 380 -0.21 -11.65 5.52
N ILE A 381 -0.30 -11.30 6.80
CA ILE A 381 -1.48 -10.64 7.35
C ILE A 381 -1.64 -9.24 6.74
N PHE A 382 -0.54 -8.51 6.54
CA PHE A 382 -0.54 -7.22 5.85
C PHE A 382 -1.05 -7.32 4.41
N LEU A 383 -0.67 -8.35 3.65
CA LEU A 383 -1.19 -8.57 2.29
C LEU A 383 -2.72 -8.78 2.30
N ILE A 384 -3.23 -9.56 3.25
CA ILE A 384 -4.68 -9.77 3.42
C ILE A 384 -5.38 -8.46 3.78
N ASN A 385 -4.81 -7.66 4.69
CA ASN A 385 -5.35 -6.34 5.03
C ASN A 385 -5.37 -5.39 3.81
N SER A 386 -4.31 -5.41 2.99
CA SER A 386 -4.23 -4.60 1.76
C SER A 386 -5.35 -4.96 0.77
N LEU A 387 -5.65 -6.26 0.62
CA LEU A 387 -6.80 -6.71 -0.17
C LEU A 387 -8.14 -6.31 0.46
N ALA A 388 -8.29 -6.45 1.78
CA ALA A 388 -9.49 -6.05 2.50
C ALA A 388 -9.77 -4.54 2.35
N LEU A 389 -8.74 -3.70 2.50
CA LEU A 389 -8.88 -2.25 2.31
C LEU A 389 -9.30 -1.88 0.88
N ARG A 390 -8.87 -2.64 -0.12
CA ARG A 390 -9.14 -2.31 -1.53
C ARG A 390 -10.46 -2.84 -2.05
N PHE A 391 -10.94 -3.96 -1.52
CA PHE A 391 -12.18 -4.60 -1.99
C PHE A 391 -13.32 -4.51 -0.98
N ALA A 392 -13.05 -4.70 0.31
CA ALA A 392 -14.07 -4.68 1.36
C ALA A 392 -14.51 -3.24 1.70
N PHE A 393 -13.56 -2.33 1.90
CA PHE A 393 -13.85 -0.96 2.30
C PHE A 393 -14.77 -0.21 1.30
N PRO A 394 -14.49 -0.19 -0.02
CA PRO A 394 -15.34 0.56 -0.95
C PRO A 394 -16.68 -0.11 -1.25
N MET A 395 -16.88 -1.37 -0.87
CA MET A 395 -18.03 -2.20 -1.29
C MET A 395 -19.40 -1.57 -0.97
N VAL A 396 -19.51 -0.85 0.14
CA VAL A 396 -20.77 -0.15 0.51
C VAL A 396 -20.95 1.13 -0.30
N SER A 397 -19.88 1.90 -0.50
CA SER A 397 -19.94 3.17 -1.27
C SER A 397 -20.23 2.92 -2.75
N LEU A 398 -19.78 1.79 -3.29
CA LEU A 398 -19.98 1.41 -4.70
C LEU A 398 -21.44 1.13 -5.07
N GLU A 399 -22.34 1.00 -4.10
CA GLU A 399 -23.79 1.03 -4.36
C GLU A 399 -24.21 2.33 -5.06
N GLY A 400 -23.50 3.41 -4.77
CA GLY A 400 -23.67 4.70 -5.40
C GLY A 400 -25.11 5.21 -5.35
N ASN A 401 -25.53 5.89 -6.42
CA ASN A 401 -26.89 6.38 -6.56
C ASN A 401 -27.93 5.25 -6.67
N ALA A 402 -27.55 3.99 -6.92
CA ALA A 402 -28.51 2.88 -6.98
C ALA A 402 -28.92 2.38 -5.59
N TYR A 403 -28.34 2.95 -4.53
CA TYR A 403 -28.63 2.60 -3.15
C TYR A 403 -30.12 2.74 -2.77
N TRP A 404 -30.86 3.68 -3.37
CA TRP A 404 -32.30 3.82 -3.14
C TRP A 404 -33.10 2.55 -3.50
N SER A 405 -32.62 1.78 -4.49
CA SER A 405 -33.25 0.53 -4.90
C SER A 405 -33.10 -0.55 -3.83
N LEU A 406 -31.95 -0.59 -3.14
CA LEU A 406 -31.75 -1.48 -2.00
C LEU A 406 -32.63 -1.04 -0.81
N ARG A 407 -32.73 0.27 -0.57
CA ARG A 407 -33.59 0.84 0.48
C ARG A 407 -35.07 0.56 0.27
N SER A 408 -35.52 0.54 -0.98
CA SER A 408 -36.92 0.28 -1.34
C SER A 408 -37.24 -1.21 -1.42
N SER A 409 -36.24 -2.09 -1.29
CA SER A 409 -36.42 -3.53 -1.39
C SER A 409 -36.93 -4.11 -0.07
N PRO A 410 -37.70 -5.22 -0.08
CA PRO A 410 -38.19 -5.89 1.13
C PRO A 410 -37.09 -6.69 1.85
N VAL A 411 -35.82 -6.26 1.76
CA VAL A 411 -34.67 -6.91 2.38
C VAL A 411 -34.22 -6.09 3.59
N PRO A 412 -34.16 -6.67 4.80
CA PRO A 412 -33.70 -5.92 5.96
C PRO A 412 -32.20 -5.59 5.83
N ALA A 413 -31.83 -4.41 6.35
CA ALA A 413 -30.46 -3.91 6.36
C ALA A 413 -29.42 -4.94 6.83
N GLU A 414 -29.79 -5.70 7.86
CA GLU A 414 -28.93 -6.72 8.45
C GLU A 414 -28.63 -7.88 7.50
N THR A 415 -29.61 -8.29 6.70
CA THR A 415 -29.41 -9.33 5.68
C THR A 415 -28.51 -8.82 4.57
N ALA A 416 -28.71 -7.60 4.08
CA ALA A 416 -27.83 -6.99 3.08
C ALA A 416 -26.39 -6.86 3.58
N TYR A 417 -26.21 -6.41 4.82
CA TYR A 417 -24.90 -6.32 5.48
C TYR A 417 -24.21 -7.69 5.59
N ARG A 418 -24.94 -8.70 6.12
CA ARG A 418 -24.40 -10.05 6.32
C ARG A 418 -24.00 -10.72 5.01
N ILE A 419 -24.78 -10.56 3.94
CA ILE A 419 -24.46 -11.14 2.63
C ILE A 419 -23.15 -10.54 2.10
N LYS A 420 -23.04 -9.21 2.10
CA LYS A 420 -21.83 -8.52 1.63
C LYS A 420 -20.61 -8.88 2.46
N PHE A 421 -20.74 -8.87 3.79
CA PHE A 421 -19.67 -9.25 4.70
C PHE A 421 -19.25 -10.71 4.50
N LEU A 422 -20.20 -11.64 4.40
CA LEU A 422 -19.91 -13.07 4.22
C LEU A 422 -19.25 -13.36 2.88
N LEU A 423 -19.64 -12.68 1.81
CA LEU A 423 -19.01 -12.80 0.49
C LEU A 423 -17.53 -12.46 0.59
N VAL A 424 -17.20 -11.29 1.14
CA VAL A 424 -15.82 -10.84 1.28
C VAL A 424 -15.04 -11.74 2.23
N MET A 425 -15.64 -12.10 3.37
CA MET A 425 -15.01 -12.97 4.36
C MET A 425 -14.72 -14.37 3.79
N THR A 426 -15.59 -14.92 2.94
CA THR A 426 -15.36 -16.23 2.32
C THR A 426 -14.18 -16.17 1.36
N ILE A 427 -14.14 -15.17 0.47
CA ILE A 427 -13.06 -15.03 -0.52
C ILE A 427 -11.71 -14.76 0.17
N LEU A 428 -11.66 -13.77 1.06
CA LEU A 428 -10.41 -13.40 1.76
C LEU A 428 -10.02 -14.43 2.83
N GLY A 429 -10.99 -15.10 3.45
CA GLY A 429 -10.76 -16.18 4.41
C GLY A 429 -10.08 -17.38 3.76
N VAL A 430 -10.63 -17.88 2.64
CA VAL A 430 -10.02 -18.97 1.86
C VAL A 430 -8.62 -18.57 1.40
N LEU A 431 -8.48 -17.37 0.85
CA LEU A 431 -7.18 -16.86 0.41
C LEU A 431 -6.18 -16.80 1.57
N SER A 432 -6.58 -16.28 2.74
CA SER A 432 -5.71 -16.20 3.90
C SER A 432 -5.25 -17.56 4.40
N MET A 433 -6.13 -18.57 4.34
CA MET A 433 -5.80 -19.94 4.69
C MET A 433 -4.77 -20.52 3.73
N VAL A 434 -4.95 -20.32 2.41
CA VAL A 434 -3.98 -20.77 1.40
C VAL A 434 -2.63 -20.10 1.60
N ILE A 435 -2.60 -18.79 1.85
CA ILE A 435 -1.35 -18.05 2.12
C ILE A 435 -0.66 -18.57 3.38
N ALA A 436 -1.41 -18.76 4.46
CA ALA A 436 -0.88 -19.26 5.72
C ALA A 436 -0.29 -20.67 5.57
N LEU A 437 -0.98 -21.55 4.84
CA LEU A 437 -0.50 -22.90 4.55
C LEU A 437 0.80 -22.84 3.74
N LEU A 438 0.79 -22.17 2.58
CA LEU A 438 1.94 -22.10 1.67
C LEU A 438 3.17 -21.47 2.33
N SER A 439 2.97 -20.43 3.14
CA SER A 439 4.07 -19.77 3.85
C SER A 439 4.68 -20.62 4.96
N ASN A 440 3.87 -21.51 5.57
CA ASN A 440 4.33 -22.39 6.65
C ASN A 440 4.83 -23.76 6.16
N VAL A 441 4.71 -24.10 4.87
CA VAL A 441 5.24 -25.35 4.30
C VAL A 441 6.69 -25.63 4.71
N PRO A 442 7.63 -24.66 4.67
CA PRO A 442 9.03 -24.89 5.07
C PRO A 442 9.20 -25.30 6.55
N TYR A 443 8.26 -24.90 7.41
CA TYR A 443 8.28 -25.19 8.85
C TYR A 443 7.49 -26.45 9.21
N LEU A 444 6.66 -26.96 8.30
CA LEU A 444 5.82 -28.16 8.50
C LEU A 444 6.47 -29.43 7.94
N PHE A 445 7.08 -29.34 6.75
CA PHE A 445 7.58 -30.49 6.01
C PHE A 445 9.10 -30.50 5.91
N ILE A 446 9.64 -31.68 5.63
CA ILE A 446 11.06 -31.84 5.29
C ILE A 446 11.31 -31.07 4.01
N HIS A 447 12.21 -30.11 4.06
CA HIS A 447 12.60 -29.33 2.89
C HIS A 447 14.08 -29.53 2.58
N HIS A 448 14.38 -29.48 1.29
CA HIS A 448 15.72 -29.59 0.75
C HIS A 448 16.32 -28.19 0.61
N VAL A 449 17.51 -28.04 1.14
CA VAL A 449 18.24 -26.78 1.25
C VAL A 449 19.46 -26.86 0.37
N THR A 450 19.61 -25.95 -0.59
CA THR A 450 20.88 -25.84 -1.30
C THR A 450 21.92 -25.15 -0.39
N GLY A 451 23.02 -25.84 -0.10
CA GLY A 451 24.13 -25.35 0.71
C GLY A 451 24.90 -24.22 0.01
N GLU A 452 26.00 -23.77 0.63
CA GLU A 452 26.85 -22.70 0.06
C GLU A 452 27.41 -23.07 -1.32
N LYS A 453 27.57 -24.37 -1.57
CA LYS A 453 27.85 -24.91 -2.91
C LYS A 453 26.54 -25.36 -3.56
N PRO A 454 26.27 -25.02 -4.84
CA PRO A 454 25.00 -25.33 -5.52
C PRO A 454 24.66 -26.83 -5.60
N TRP A 455 25.65 -27.71 -5.37
CA TRP A 455 25.52 -29.16 -5.40
C TRP A 455 25.22 -29.81 -4.03
N GLN A 456 25.33 -29.05 -2.93
CA GLN A 456 25.04 -29.58 -1.59
C GLN A 456 23.54 -29.42 -1.32
N VAL A 457 22.84 -30.53 -1.06
CA VAL A 457 21.45 -30.49 -0.64
C VAL A 457 21.35 -30.98 0.80
N ILE A 458 21.12 -30.07 1.74
CA ILE A 458 20.92 -30.36 3.16
C ILE A 458 19.43 -30.63 3.39
N ARG A 459 19.09 -31.73 4.06
CA ARG A 459 17.71 -31.98 4.49
C ARG A 459 17.51 -31.38 5.87
N VAL A 460 16.61 -30.41 5.99
CA VAL A 460 16.22 -29.84 7.28
C VAL A 460 14.91 -30.49 7.71
N VAL A 461 14.91 -31.11 8.89
CA VAL A 461 13.72 -31.68 9.51
C VAL A 461 13.27 -30.72 10.61
N PRO A 462 12.10 -30.07 10.49
CA PRO A 462 11.59 -29.17 11.52
C PRO A 462 11.37 -29.91 12.84
N SER A 463 11.80 -29.31 13.96
CA SER A 463 11.50 -29.85 15.29
C SER A 463 9.98 -29.89 15.56
N PHE A 464 9.57 -30.69 16.54
CA PHE A 464 8.17 -30.74 16.97
C PHE A 464 7.65 -29.36 17.40
N GLN A 465 8.47 -28.57 18.09
CA GLN A 465 8.12 -27.26 18.64
C GLN A 465 7.79 -26.24 17.55
N VAL A 466 8.63 -26.18 16.50
CA VAL A 466 8.42 -25.28 15.35
C VAL A 466 7.19 -25.68 14.54
N ARG A 467 6.91 -26.99 14.42
CA ARG A 467 5.67 -27.47 13.77
C ARG A 467 4.42 -27.02 14.52
N VAL A 468 4.42 -27.12 15.85
CA VAL A 468 3.31 -26.63 16.68
C VAL A 468 3.08 -25.13 16.47
N LEU A 469 4.15 -24.32 16.47
CA LEU A 469 4.05 -22.88 16.18
C LEU A 469 3.42 -22.61 14.80
N ALA A 470 3.85 -23.35 13.78
CA ALA A 470 3.32 -23.23 12.43
C ALA A 470 1.81 -23.57 12.37
N TYR A 471 1.38 -24.66 13.02
CA TYR A 471 -0.04 -25.00 13.12
C TYR A 471 -0.86 -23.94 13.86
N CYS A 472 -0.35 -23.42 14.98
CA CYS A 472 -0.98 -22.31 15.71
C CYS A 472 -1.15 -21.08 14.82
N SER A 473 -0.15 -20.73 14.02
CA SER A 473 -0.22 -19.60 13.10
C SER A 473 -1.28 -19.80 12.00
N ILE A 474 -1.43 -21.03 11.49
CA ILE A 474 -2.43 -21.36 10.48
C ILE A 474 -3.85 -21.25 11.07
N ILE A 475 -4.05 -21.78 12.27
CA ILE A 475 -5.37 -21.75 12.95
C ILE A 475 -5.79 -20.32 13.30
N ILE A 476 -4.84 -19.47 13.69
CA ILE A 476 -5.15 -18.10 14.12
C ILE A 476 -5.36 -17.14 12.95
N THR A 477 -4.76 -17.42 11.78
CA THR A 477 -4.83 -16.54 10.61
C THR A 477 -6.28 -16.24 10.19
N PRO A 478 -7.21 -17.20 10.07
CA PRO A 478 -8.61 -16.91 9.77
C PRO A 478 -9.31 -15.96 10.76
N ILE A 479 -8.98 -16.05 12.06
CA ILE A 479 -9.52 -15.17 13.11
C ILE A 479 -9.01 -13.74 12.92
N ILE A 480 -7.72 -13.61 12.63
CA ILE A 480 -7.08 -12.34 12.31
C ILE A 480 -7.69 -11.75 11.03
N THR A 481 -7.89 -12.57 9.99
CA THR A 481 -8.54 -12.16 8.74
C THR A 481 -9.96 -11.67 8.99
N MET A 482 -10.74 -12.37 9.82
CA MET A 482 -12.09 -11.93 10.20
C MET A 482 -12.09 -10.56 10.87
N THR A 483 -11.10 -10.31 11.74
CA THR A 483 -10.91 -9.02 12.41
C THR A 483 -10.57 -7.91 11.41
N LEU A 484 -9.65 -8.15 10.49
CA LEU A 484 -9.26 -7.16 9.48
C LEU A 484 -10.37 -6.91 8.45
N VAL A 485 -11.07 -7.95 8.01
CA VAL A 485 -12.20 -7.82 7.07
C VAL A 485 -13.35 -7.06 7.73
N SER A 486 -13.68 -7.39 8.99
CA SER A 486 -14.72 -6.66 9.72
C SER A 486 -14.33 -5.19 9.92
N LEU A 487 -13.07 -4.92 10.27
CA LEU A 487 -12.56 -3.56 10.39
C LEU A 487 -12.70 -2.77 9.09
N ASN A 488 -12.17 -3.30 7.98
CA ASN A 488 -12.23 -2.60 6.69
C ASN A 488 -13.67 -2.44 6.18
N PHE A 489 -14.51 -3.47 6.27
CA PHE A 489 -15.87 -3.43 5.76
C PHE A 489 -16.78 -2.50 6.58
N ALA A 490 -16.75 -2.61 7.91
CA ALA A 490 -17.63 -1.83 8.77
C ALA A 490 -17.28 -0.34 8.77
N PHE A 491 -15.99 0.01 8.80
CA PHE A 491 -15.60 1.41 8.64
C PHE A 491 -15.85 1.89 7.21
N GLY A 492 -15.77 1.02 6.19
CA GLY A 492 -16.25 1.32 4.84
C GLY A 492 -17.74 1.66 4.78
N ALA A 493 -18.55 1.07 5.66
CA ALA A 493 -19.96 1.42 5.84
C ALA A 493 -20.12 2.76 6.61
N VAL A 494 -19.35 2.98 7.69
CA VAL A 494 -19.40 4.23 8.48
C VAL A 494 -19.00 5.46 7.67
N TYR A 495 -18.02 5.31 6.79
CA TYR A 495 -17.51 6.36 5.90
C TYR A 495 -18.07 6.26 4.48
N ALA A 496 -19.23 5.60 4.30
CA ALA A 496 -19.80 5.39 2.98
C ALA A 496 -20.07 6.72 2.27
N ASN A 497 -19.61 6.84 1.02
CA ASN A 497 -19.90 7.98 0.15
C ASN A 497 -20.55 7.50 -1.15
N TYR A 498 -21.88 7.53 -1.18
CA TYR A 498 -22.68 7.09 -2.32
C TYR A 498 -22.58 8.00 -3.55
N ASN A 499 -21.97 9.19 -3.44
CA ASN A 499 -21.76 10.06 -4.59
C ASN A 499 -20.52 9.67 -5.41
N GLU A 500 -19.57 8.95 -4.81
CA GLU A 500 -18.31 8.59 -5.45
C GLU A 500 -18.37 7.16 -6.03
N ARG A 501 -18.37 7.05 -7.36
CA ARG A 501 -18.48 5.74 -8.05
C ARG A 501 -17.13 5.06 -8.27
N ASN A 502 -16.03 5.78 -8.05
CA ASN A 502 -14.70 5.28 -8.32
C ASN A 502 -14.15 4.49 -7.10
N PRO A 503 -13.99 3.15 -7.20
CA PRO A 503 -13.53 2.33 -6.07
C PRO A 503 -12.17 2.76 -5.53
N ILE A 504 -11.27 3.20 -6.41
CA ILE A 504 -9.90 3.59 -6.05
C ILE A 504 -9.91 4.87 -5.21
N ARG A 505 -10.79 5.82 -5.55
CA ARG A 505 -10.90 7.08 -4.82
C ARG A 505 -11.51 6.86 -3.43
N VAL A 506 -12.52 6.00 -3.34
CA VAL A 506 -13.13 5.60 -2.06
C VAL A 506 -12.12 4.89 -1.17
N ALA A 507 -11.35 3.93 -1.72
CA ALA A 507 -10.29 3.21 -1.01
C ALA A 507 -9.06 4.09 -0.66
N SER A 508 -9.02 5.33 -1.13
CA SER A 508 -8.00 6.33 -0.79
C SER A 508 -8.59 7.53 -0.04
N SER A 509 -9.82 7.40 0.46
CA SER A 509 -10.46 8.43 1.27
C SER A 509 -9.85 8.54 2.65
N GLN A 510 -10.13 9.65 3.36
CA GLN A 510 -9.71 9.83 4.74
C GLN A 510 -10.16 8.67 5.65
N GLY A 511 -11.38 8.17 5.45
CA GLY A 511 -11.88 6.99 6.16
C GLY A 511 -11.03 5.74 5.90
N ALA A 512 -10.63 5.52 4.64
CA ALA A 512 -9.77 4.39 4.25
C ALA A 512 -8.36 4.52 4.85
N THR A 513 -7.82 5.73 4.92
CA THR A 513 -6.52 5.96 5.57
C THR A 513 -6.60 5.71 7.08
N MET A 514 -7.69 6.10 7.75
CA MET A 514 -7.89 5.82 9.18
C MET A 514 -8.00 4.32 9.44
N THR A 515 -8.76 3.57 8.62
CA THR A 515 -8.84 2.12 8.73
C THR A 515 -7.51 1.44 8.51
N PHE A 516 -6.76 1.90 7.51
CA PHE A 516 -5.41 1.38 7.25
C PHE A 516 -4.51 1.55 8.48
N LEU A 517 -4.48 2.75 9.08
CA LEU A 517 -3.67 3.02 10.26
C LEU A 517 -4.10 2.19 11.47
N LEU A 518 -5.41 2.03 11.71
CA LEU A 518 -5.92 1.14 12.77
C LEU A 518 -5.52 -0.33 12.53
N SER A 519 -5.59 -0.80 11.29
CA SER A 519 -5.09 -2.14 10.94
C SER A 519 -3.59 -2.27 11.19
N VAL A 520 -2.79 -1.23 10.95
CA VAL A 520 -1.35 -1.24 11.25
C VAL A 520 -1.08 -1.30 12.75
N VAL A 521 -1.83 -0.55 13.58
CA VAL A 521 -1.72 -0.65 15.04
C VAL A 521 -2.02 -2.08 15.50
N TYR A 522 -3.07 -2.69 14.95
CA TYR A 522 -3.40 -4.08 15.23
C TYR A 522 -2.30 -5.06 14.77
N LEU A 523 -1.68 -4.83 13.61
CA LEU A 523 -0.52 -5.60 13.14
C LEU A 523 0.68 -5.48 14.10
N VAL A 524 1.00 -4.28 14.58
CA VAL A 524 2.08 -4.06 15.56
C VAL A 524 1.79 -4.81 16.87
N TYR A 525 0.54 -4.78 17.32
CA TYR A 525 0.10 -5.56 18.48
C TYR A 525 0.31 -7.06 18.27
N LEU A 526 -0.10 -7.60 17.12
CA LEU A 526 0.12 -9.01 16.78
C LEU A 526 1.61 -9.37 16.75
N LEU A 527 2.44 -8.50 16.18
CA LEU A 527 3.89 -8.71 16.14
C LEU A 527 4.48 -8.78 17.55
N ALA A 528 4.11 -7.85 18.43
CA ALA A 528 4.60 -7.81 19.81
C ALA A 528 4.21 -9.07 20.60
N VAL A 529 2.96 -9.52 20.47
CA VAL A 529 2.45 -10.71 21.17
C VAL A 529 3.10 -11.98 20.63
N TYR A 530 3.20 -12.14 19.31
CA TYR A 530 3.75 -13.33 18.69
C TYR A 530 5.29 -13.42 18.80
N TYR A 531 5.96 -12.28 18.97
CA TYR A 531 7.42 -12.21 19.16
C TYR A 531 7.88 -13.07 20.34
N PHE A 532 7.16 -13.04 21.46
CA PHE A 532 7.47 -13.84 22.63
C PHE A 532 7.35 -15.35 22.35
N ALA A 533 6.26 -15.80 21.72
CA ALA A 533 6.10 -17.22 21.37
C ALA A 533 7.14 -17.71 20.37
N ALA A 534 7.43 -16.91 19.33
CA ALA A 534 8.40 -17.28 18.31
C ALA A 534 9.82 -17.39 18.91
N THR A 535 10.28 -16.36 19.62
CA THR A 535 11.63 -16.37 20.22
C THR A 535 11.81 -17.49 21.23
N MET A 536 10.81 -17.74 22.07
CA MET A 536 10.82 -18.83 23.04
C MET A 536 10.96 -20.21 22.37
N LEU A 537 10.16 -20.51 21.34
CA LEU A 537 10.18 -21.82 20.68
C LEU A 537 11.43 -22.04 19.84
N PHE A 538 11.92 -21.02 19.12
CA PHE A 538 13.18 -21.15 18.38
C PHE A 538 14.40 -21.25 19.31
N THR A 539 14.39 -20.58 20.47
CA THR A 539 15.49 -20.73 21.45
C THR A 539 15.46 -22.09 22.14
N ALA A 540 14.28 -22.62 22.44
CA ALA A 540 14.11 -23.97 22.97
C ALA A 540 14.57 -25.05 21.99
N GLU A 541 14.33 -24.87 20.68
CA GLU A 541 14.82 -25.76 19.63
C GLU A 541 16.35 -25.79 19.57
N VAL A 542 16.99 -24.60 19.53
CA VAL A 542 18.45 -24.50 19.40
C VAL A 542 19.18 -24.95 20.67
N ARG A 543 18.62 -24.64 21.85
CA ARG A 543 19.23 -24.98 23.16
C ARG A 543 18.76 -26.32 23.73
N LYS A 544 17.85 -27.02 23.06
CA LYS A 544 17.20 -28.28 23.52
C LYS A 544 16.59 -28.18 24.92
N LEU A 545 15.98 -27.04 25.23
CA LEU A 545 15.34 -26.78 26.53
C LEU A 545 13.89 -27.29 26.53
N PRO A 546 13.33 -27.64 27.71
CA PRO A 546 11.90 -27.93 27.84
C PRO A 546 11.08 -26.69 27.51
N VAL A 547 9.97 -26.89 26.78
CA VAL A 547 9.06 -25.80 26.37
C VAL A 547 7.95 -25.64 27.38
N ASP A 548 7.77 -24.42 27.86
CA ASP A 548 6.57 -23.99 28.57
C ASP A 548 5.39 -23.75 27.62
N TRP A 549 4.54 -24.75 27.47
CA TRP A 549 3.34 -24.67 26.63
C TRP A 549 2.29 -23.69 27.15
N THR A 550 2.34 -23.29 28.43
CA THR A 550 1.38 -22.33 29.00
C THR A 550 1.56 -20.94 28.36
N MET A 551 2.80 -20.54 28.09
CA MET A 551 3.10 -19.27 27.44
C MET A 551 2.51 -19.20 26.02
N LEU A 552 2.56 -20.30 25.26
CA LEU A 552 1.93 -20.38 23.94
C LEU A 552 0.40 -20.21 24.04
N GLN A 553 -0.24 -20.84 25.03
CA GLN A 553 -1.69 -20.68 25.25
C GLN A 553 -2.06 -19.25 25.61
N ILE A 554 -1.26 -18.59 26.46
CA ILE A 554 -1.44 -17.17 26.81
C ILE A 554 -1.33 -16.29 25.57
N VAL A 555 -0.33 -16.52 24.72
CA VAL A 555 -0.15 -15.78 23.45
C VAL A 555 -1.34 -15.98 22.51
N MET A 556 -1.84 -17.22 22.36
CA MET A 556 -3.01 -17.50 21.55
C MET A 556 -4.27 -16.82 22.11
N GLY A 557 -4.47 -16.86 23.43
CA GLY A 557 -5.56 -16.14 24.10
C GLY A 557 -5.48 -14.63 23.93
N ALA A 558 -4.27 -14.07 24.06
CA ALA A 558 -3.99 -12.66 23.84
C ALA A 558 -4.26 -12.22 22.40
N VAL A 559 -4.17 -13.10 21.40
CA VAL A 559 -4.58 -12.74 20.04
C VAL A 559 -6.09 -12.93 19.83
N ILE A 560 -6.65 -14.05 20.27
CA ILE A 560 -8.06 -14.40 19.99
C ILE A 560 -9.02 -13.46 20.71
N VAL A 561 -8.80 -13.15 21.99
CA VAL A 561 -9.75 -12.36 22.79
C VAL A 561 -9.91 -10.94 22.21
N PRO A 562 -8.83 -10.17 21.97
CA PRO A 562 -8.94 -8.86 21.32
C PRO A 562 -9.50 -8.94 19.91
N SER A 563 -9.13 -9.96 19.12
CA SER A 563 -9.67 -10.16 17.76
C SER A 563 -11.19 -10.26 17.76
N VAL A 564 -11.75 -11.05 18.67
CA VAL A 564 -13.20 -11.25 18.80
C VAL A 564 -13.88 -9.98 19.31
N ILE A 565 -13.29 -9.29 20.30
CA ILE A 565 -13.82 -8.02 20.81
C ILE A 565 -13.86 -6.95 19.71
N ILE A 566 -12.75 -6.76 18.99
CA ILE A 566 -12.66 -5.79 17.89
C ILE A 566 -13.68 -6.14 16.81
N THR A 567 -13.77 -7.41 16.41
CA THR A 567 -14.75 -7.87 15.42
C THR A 567 -16.17 -7.56 15.86
N GLY A 568 -16.54 -7.87 17.12
CA GLY A 568 -17.88 -7.62 17.64
C GLY A 568 -18.24 -6.13 17.69
N VAL A 569 -17.34 -5.30 18.22
CA VAL A 569 -17.55 -3.84 18.31
C VAL A 569 -17.69 -3.25 16.92
N VAL A 570 -16.75 -3.54 16.02
CA VAL A 570 -16.71 -2.92 14.70
C VAL A 570 -17.85 -3.42 13.81
N HIS A 571 -18.23 -4.69 13.89
CA HIS A 571 -19.40 -5.23 13.19
C HIS A 571 -20.70 -4.56 13.65
N SER A 572 -20.85 -4.29 14.96
CA SER A 572 -22.02 -3.59 15.49
C SER A 572 -22.11 -2.14 14.99
N LEU A 573 -20.96 -1.45 14.87
CA LEU A 573 -20.87 -0.11 14.33
C LEU A 573 -21.25 -0.07 12.84
N GLY A 574 -20.75 -1.02 12.06
CA GLY A 574 -21.08 -1.15 10.63
C GLY A 574 -22.58 -1.38 10.40
N LEU A 575 -23.19 -2.28 11.19
CA LEU A 575 -24.64 -2.55 11.13
C LEU A 575 -25.48 -1.32 11.51
N ARG A 576 -25.09 -0.59 12.57
CA ARG A 576 -25.79 0.64 12.98
C ARG A 576 -25.72 1.72 11.91
N SER A 577 -24.55 1.88 11.27
CA SER A 577 -24.40 2.83 10.17
C SER A 577 -25.30 2.47 8.99
N LEU A 578 -25.27 1.19 8.57
CA LEU A 578 -26.10 0.76 7.44
C LEU A 578 -27.60 0.84 7.75
N ARG A 579 -28.02 0.59 9.01
CA ARG A 579 -29.41 0.78 9.44
C ARG A 579 -29.82 2.25 9.38
N ARG A 580 -28.98 3.18 9.84
CA ARG A 580 -29.23 4.63 9.74
C ARG A 580 -29.41 5.07 8.28
N ASP A 581 -28.61 4.52 7.38
CA ASP A 581 -28.63 4.92 5.97
C ASP A 581 -29.79 4.24 5.20
N LEU A 582 -30.27 3.07 5.65
CA LEU A 582 -31.43 2.35 5.09
C LEU A 582 -32.79 2.73 5.69
N SER A 583 -32.85 3.19 6.94
CA SER A 583 -34.07 3.73 7.57
C SER A 583 -34.43 5.08 7.00
#